data_AF-A0A9E4YL45-F1
#
_entry.id   AF-A0A9E4YL45-F1
#
_cell.length_a   1.000
_cell.length_b   1.000
_cell.length_c   1.000
_cell.angle_alpha   90.00
_cell.angle_beta   90.00
_cell.angle_gamma   90.00
#
_symmetry.space_group_name_H-M   'P 1'
#
loop_
_entity.id
_entity.type
_entity.pdbx_description
1 polymer ?
#
loop_
_entity_poly.entity_id
_entity_poly.type
_entity_poly.pdbx_seq_one_letter_code
_entity_poly.pdbx_strand_id
1 'polypeptide(L)' 'MLAVGIGPIGPFEGLIILAIVVLIFGVGKIGDVGGALGKSVREFRKAAREPDEPEELVSASSAEESDSTAKAPSDSKSS' A
#
# COMPACT_ATOMS: atom_id res chain seq x y z
N MET A 1 -24.38 -0.33 20.47
CA MET A 1 -24.29 1.15 20.44
C MET A 1 -22.83 1.54 20.64
N LEU A 2 -22.15 1.85 19.55
CA LEU A 2 -20.74 2.25 19.55
C LEU A 2 -20.71 3.76 19.84
N ALA A 3 -20.10 4.15 20.96
CA ALA A 3 -19.98 5.55 21.34
C ALA A 3 -18.97 6.23 20.41
N VAL A 4 -19.47 6.85 19.33
CA VAL A 4 -18.74 7.81 18.50
C VAL A 4 -18.59 9.09 19.33
N GLY A 5 -17.71 9.02 20.33
CA GLY A 5 -17.34 10.17 21.15
C GLY A 5 -16.37 11.07 20.38
N ILE A 6 -16.54 12.37 20.53
CA ILE A 6 -15.67 13.45 20.02
C ILE A 6 -14.35 13.45 20.81
N GLY A 7 -13.62 12.35 20.76
CA GLY A 7 -12.22 12.22 21.17
C GLY A 7 -11.34 12.04 19.92
N PRO A 8 -10.01 12.17 20.00
CA PRO A 8 -9.14 12.00 18.85
C PRO A 8 -9.40 10.61 18.27
N ILE A 9 -9.97 10.60 17.06
CA ILE A 9 -10.29 9.42 16.27
C ILE A 9 -9.06 8.52 16.35
N GLY A 10 -9.18 7.40 17.06
CA GLY A 10 -8.05 6.52 17.28
C GLY A 10 -7.62 5.87 15.96
N PRO A 11 -6.37 5.37 15.89
CA PRO A 11 -5.91 4.63 14.71
C PRO A 11 -6.80 3.41 14.41
N PHE A 12 -7.48 2.86 15.42
CA PHE A 12 -8.40 1.74 15.27
C PHE A 12 -9.70 2.10 14.55
N GLU A 13 -10.29 3.27 14.81
CA GLU A 13 -11.51 3.74 14.15
C GLU A 13 -11.25 4.00 12.66
N GLY A 14 -10.10 4.60 12.32
CA GLY A 14 -9.67 4.79 10.94
C GLY A 14 -9.48 3.45 10.20
N LEU A 15 -8.94 2.44 10.88
CA LEU A 15 -8.75 1.10 10.32
C LEU A 15 -10.08 0.41 9.98
N ILE A 16 -11.11 0.56 10.83
CA ILE A 16 -12.45 0.00 10.58
C ILE A 16 -13.08 0.65 9.33
N ILE A 17 -13.00 1.98 9.21
CA ILE A 17 -13.53 2.69 8.04
C ILE A 17 -12.78 2.26 6.77
N LEU A 18 -11.45 2.17 6.84
CA LEU A 18 -10.61 1.70 5.73
C LEU A 18 -11.01 0.29 5.29
N ALA A 19 -11.27 -0.61 6.24
CA ALA A 19 -11.72 -1.97 5.93
C ALA A 19 -13.05 -1.98 5.16
N ILE A 20 -14.02 -1.14 5.54
CA ILE A 20 -15.30 -1.03 4.81
C ILE A 20 -15.08 -0.53 3.37
N VAL A 21 -14.22 0.47 3.18
CA VAL A 21 -13.86 0.97 1.85
C VAL A 21 -13.23 -0.13 1.01
N VAL A 22 -12.31 -0.91 1.58
CA VAL A 22 -11.68 -2.07 0.92
C VAL A 22 -12.71 -3.15 0.57
N LEU A 23 -13.74 -3.37 1.39
CA LEU A 23 -14.80 -4.34 1.06
C LEU A 23 -15.67 -3.88 -0.12
N ILE A 24 -15.94 -2.58 -0.25
CA ILE A 24 -16.74 -2.03 -1.37
C ILE A 24 -15.93 -2.01 -2.67
N PHE A 25 -14.70 -1.50 -2.62
CA PHE A 25 -13.87 -1.31 -3.81
C PHE A 25 -13.02 -2.54 -4.15
N GLY A 26 -12.75 -3.41 -3.18
CA GLY A 26 -11.83 -4.53 -3.30
C GLY A 26 -10.35 -4.15 -3.05
N VAL A 27 -9.55 -5.13 -2.62
CA VAL A 27 -8.10 -4.96 -2.40
C VAL A 27 -7.33 -4.63 -3.69
N GLY A 28 -7.76 -5.17 -4.83
CA GLY A 28 -7.10 -4.93 -6.12
C GLY A 28 -7.21 -3.48 -6.58
N LYS A 29 -8.39 -2.86 -6.48
CA LYS A 29 -8.59 -1.46 -6.91
C LYS A 29 -7.82 -0.46 -6.08
N ILE A 30 -7.69 -0.70 -4.77
CA ILE A 30 -6.88 0.16 -3.89
C ILE A 30 -5.39 0.02 -4.20
N GLY A 31 -4.91 -1.19 -4.51
CA GLY A 31 -3.53 -1.44 -4.94
C GLY A 31 -3.20 -0.77 -6.29
N ASP A 32 -4.08 -0.91 -7.29
CA ASP A 32 -3.89 -0.30 -8.61
C ASP A 32 -3.79 1.23 -8.53
N VAL A 33 -4.76 1.85 -7.83
CA VAL A 33 -4.82 3.30 -7.67
C VAL A 33 -3.69 3.80 -6.78
N GLY A 34 -3.41 3.13 -5.66
CA GLY A 34 -2.32 3.47 -4.77
C GLY A 34 -0.95 3.34 -5.43
N GLY A 35 -0.75 2.33 -6.29
CA GLY A 35 0.49 2.15 -7.05
C GLY A 35 0.71 3.26 -8.08
N ALA A 36 -0.34 3.66 -8.81
CA ALA A 36 -0.27 4.79 -9.74
C ALA A 36 0.01 6.12 -9.02
N LEU A 37 -0.75 6.41 -7.96
CA LEU A 37 -0.56 7.62 -7.15
C LEU A 37 0.82 7.65 -6.47
N GLY A 38 1.28 6.51 -5.95
CA GLY A 38 2.58 6.39 -5.29
C GLY A 38 3.74 6.69 -6.24
N LYS A 39 3.68 6.22 -7.49
CA LYS A 39 4.65 6.57 -8.54
C LYS A 39 4.66 8.08 -8.79
N SER A 40 3.49 8.70 -8.99
CA SER A 40 3.40 10.15 -9.22
C SER A 40 3.90 10.97 -8.03
N VAL A 41 3.58 10.57 -6.79
CA VAL A 41 4.07 11.24 -5.57
C VAL A 41 5.57 11.07 -5.39
N ARG A 42 6.13 9.91 -5.79
CA ARG A 42 7.57 9.65 -5.75
C ARG A 42 8.33 10.56 -6.72
N GLU A 43 7.90 10.64 -7.97
CA GLU A 43 8.51 11.55 -8.95
C GLU A 43 8.33 13.02 -8.52
N PHE A 44 7.15 13.40 -8.01
CA PHE A 44 6.93 14.74 -7.48
C PHE A 44 7.89 15.07 -6.32
N ARG A 45 8.10 14.14 -5.39
CA ARG A 45 9.07 14.31 -4.29
C ARG A 45 10.51 14.38 -4.78
N LYS A 46 10.84 13.65 -5.84
CA LYS A 46 12.19 13.64 -6.45
C LYS A 46 12.48 14.97 -7.12
N ALA A 47 11.60 15.42 -8.02
CA ALA A 47 11.69 16.73 -8.66
C ALA A 47 11.68 17.90 -7.64
N ALA A 48 10.94 17.77 -6.53
CA ALA A 48 10.93 18.78 -5.47
C ALA A 48 12.23 18.83 -4.64
N ARG A 49 13.07 17.78 -4.70
CA ARG A 49 14.35 17.69 -3.95
C ARG A 49 15.58 17.91 -4.82
N GLU A 50 15.52 17.49 -6.09
CA GLU A 50 16.62 17.49 -7.04
C GLU A 50 16.18 18.20 -8.34
N PRO A 51 16.06 19.55 -8.32
CA PRO A 51 15.51 20.31 -9.45
C PRO A 51 16.40 20.35 -10.70
N ASP A 52 17.67 19.92 -10.61
CA ASP A 52 18.69 20.11 -11.66
C ASP A 52 19.13 18.80 -12.38
N GLU A 53 18.53 17.64 -12.10
CA GLU A 53 18.84 16.38 -12.81
C GLU A 53 17.81 16.08 -13.93
N PRO A 54 18.25 15.77 -15.16
CA PRO A 54 17.34 15.37 -16.24
C PRO A 54 16.75 13.99 -15.96
N GLU A 55 15.43 13.90 -15.83
CA GLU A 55 14.73 12.63 -15.55
C GLU A 55 14.77 11.68 -16.75
N GLU A 56 15.49 10.55 -16.62
CA GLU A 56 15.33 9.39 -17.50
C GLU A 56 14.04 8.64 -17.11
N LEU A 57 12.97 8.92 -17.85
CA LEU A 57 11.64 8.31 -17.67
C LEU A 57 11.66 6.81 -18.02
N VAL A 58 12.11 5.97 -17.08
CA VAL A 58 11.91 4.52 -17.19
C VAL A 58 10.46 4.16 -16.88
N SER A 59 9.68 4.07 -17.96
CA SER A 59 8.34 3.52 -17.99
C SER A 59 8.33 2.03 -17.63
N ALA A 60 7.40 1.68 -16.74
CA ALA A 60 6.73 0.39 -16.59
C ALA A 60 7.56 -0.91 -16.67
N SER A 61 7.78 -1.55 -15.52
CA SER A 61 7.66 -3.01 -15.44
C SER A 61 7.24 -3.47 -14.04
N SER A 62 6.58 -4.64 -14.04
CA SER A 62 6.10 -5.45 -12.92
C SER A 62 4.74 -5.06 -12.34
N ALA A 63 3.70 -5.35 -13.12
CA ALA A 63 2.67 -6.25 -12.61
C ALA A 63 3.20 -7.70 -12.71
N GLU A 64 2.74 -8.55 -11.79
CA GLU A 64 3.08 -9.97 -11.57
C GLU A 64 4.39 -10.16 -10.79
N GLU A 65 4.38 -10.62 -9.53
CA GLU A 65 3.91 -11.97 -9.13
C GLU A 65 3.38 -11.97 -7.68
N SER A 66 2.09 -12.25 -7.53
CA SER A 66 1.48 -12.64 -6.25
C SER A 66 1.51 -14.17 -6.15
N ASP A 67 2.70 -14.76 -5.93
CA ASP A 67 2.78 -16.09 -5.33
C ASP A 67 2.79 -15.94 -3.81
N SER A 68 1.66 -16.23 -3.20
CA SER A 68 1.54 -16.49 -1.77
C SER A 68 0.50 -17.59 -1.60
N THR A 69 0.79 -18.75 -2.21
CA THR A 69 0.28 -20.00 -1.67
C THR A 69 0.98 -20.26 -0.34
N ALA A 70 0.33 -19.76 0.71
CA ALA A 70 0.20 -20.36 2.02
C ALA A 70 1.21 -21.46 2.44
N LYS A 71 1.86 -21.18 3.58
CA LYS A 71 1.96 -22.05 4.78
C LYS A 71 3.29 -22.79 5.01
N ALA A 72 4.08 -22.21 5.93
CA ALA A 72 5.05 -22.84 6.84
C ALA A 72 4.52 -24.16 7.47
N PRO A 73 5.34 -25.11 7.98
CA PRO A 73 6.50 -24.80 8.84
C PRO A 73 7.71 -25.77 8.81
N SER A 74 8.78 -25.31 9.48
CA SER A 74 9.76 -26.05 10.28
C SER A 74 10.03 -27.53 9.97
N ASP A 75 11.30 -27.86 9.69
CA ASP A 75 12.05 -28.68 10.65
C ASP A 75 13.56 -28.44 10.51
N SER A 76 14.09 -27.79 11.53
CA SER A 76 15.50 -27.84 11.89
C SER A 76 15.75 -29.11 12.71
N LYS A 77 16.91 -29.73 12.49
CA LYS A 77 17.68 -30.63 13.39
C LYS A 77 17.61 -32.13 13.07
N SER A 78 18.71 -32.69 12.57
CA SER A 78 19.62 -33.52 13.40
C SER A 78 20.77 -34.05 12.53
N SER A 79 21.97 -33.48 12.71
CA SER A 79 23.22 -34.24 12.78
C SER A 79 23.63 -34.29 14.24
#